data_AF-A0A821L5E9-F1
#
_entry.id   AF-A0A821L5E9-F1
#
_cell.length_a   1.000
_cell.length_b   1.000
_cell.length_c   1.000
_cell.angle_alpha   90.00
_cell.angle_beta   90.00
_cell.angle_gamma   90.00
#
_symmetry.space_group_name_H-M   'P 1'
#
loop_
_entity.id
_entity.type
_entity.pdbx_description
1 polymer ?
#
loop_
_entity_poly.entity_id
_entity_poly.type
_entity_poly.pdbx_seq_one_letter_code
_entity_poly.pdbx_strand_id
1 'polypeptide(L)'
;FAHLDPSYSISSFSQARGLAGSISPSMPKSRSMESLMNTSGMALKYISSIEEVRISPVVSRRGYLNFLEEKGTGWIKRFVVVRRPFAFIYDHEKDPVERALINLAIARIEYNDEDIASGTRSARNTFSVVSKYRGFLIQPLAEKDVHDWLYAFNPLLAGQIKSRLSGRSKVMNE
;
A
#
# COMPACT_ATOMS: atom_id res chain seq x y z
N PHE A 1 -27.05 -22.45 -29.80
CA PHE A 1 -26.51 -23.79 -29.51
C PHE A 1 -26.06 -24.42 -30.80
N ALA A 2 -24.76 -24.36 -31.09
CA ALA A 2 -24.11 -25.23 -32.07
C ALA A 2 -22.61 -25.13 -31.79
N HIS A 3 -22.19 -25.97 -30.84
CA HIS A 3 -20.80 -26.31 -30.61
C HIS A 3 -20.36 -27.24 -31.74
N LEU A 4 -19.14 -27.01 -32.21
CA LEU A 4 -18.42 -27.82 -33.19
C LEU A 4 -18.17 -29.24 -32.66
N ASP A 5 -18.31 -30.22 -33.56
CA ASP A 5 -17.36 -31.30 -33.90
C ASP A 5 -18.07 -32.32 -34.82
N PRO A 6 -17.43 -33.34 -35.44
CA PRO A 6 -16.02 -33.76 -35.38
C PRO A 6 -15.40 -34.14 -36.75
N SER A 7 -14.07 -34.35 -36.73
CA SER A 7 -13.35 -35.46 -37.40
C SER A 7 -13.45 -35.65 -38.92
N TYR A 8 -12.30 -35.69 -39.62
CA TYR A 8 -11.64 -36.95 -40.02
C TYR A 8 -10.49 -36.70 -41.02
N SER A 9 -9.40 -37.46 -40.80
CA SER A 9 -8.56 -38.11 -41.82
C SER A 9 -7.74 -37.26 -42.81
N ILE A 10 -6.42 -37.27 -42.60
CA ILE A 10 -5.39 -36.96 -43.61
C ILE A 10 -5.12 -38.22 -44.45
N SER A 11 -5.23 -38.08 -45.77
CA SER A 11 -4.74 -39.04 -46.77
C SER A 11 -3.69 -38.39 -47.67
N SER A 12 -2.48 -38.99 -47.60
CA SER A 12 -1.53 -39.30 -48.69
C SER A 12 -1.23 -38.31 -49.83
N PHE A 13 0.04 -37.92 -49.87
CA PHE A 13 1.01 -38.19 -50.96
C PHE A 13 0.57 -38.05 -52.43
N SER A 14 1.19 -37.12 -53.17
CA SER A 14 2.27 -37.40 -54.14
C SER A 14 2.32 -36.37 -55.30
N GLN A 15 3.56 -36.08 -55.75
CA GLN A 15 4.00 -35.82 -57.14
C GLN A 15 3.32 -34.68 -57.95
N ALA A 16 3.98 -33.96 -58.86
CA ALA A 16 5.34 -33.91 -59.36
C ALA A 16 5.48 -32.67 -60.27
N ARG A 17 6.74 -32.21 -60.43
CA ARG A 17 7.37 -31.64 -61.65
C ARG A 17 6.77 -30.41 -62.34
N GLY A 18 7.63 -29.40 -62.56
CA GLY A 18 7.42 -28.36 -63.58
C GLY A 18 8.46 -27.24 -63.62
N LEU A 19 9.62 -27.55 -64.21
CA LEU A 19 10.52 -26.70 -65.04
C LEU A 19 10.73 -25.20 -64.76
N ALA A 20 12.01 -24.90 -64.46
CA ALA A 20 12.88 -23.84 -65.03
C ALA A 20 12.28 -22.53 -65.58
N GLY A 21 12.71 -21.41 -64.97
CA GLY A 21 12.62 -20.06 -65.55
C GLY A 21 13.33 -19.03 -64.67
N SER A 22 14.44 -18.50 -65.16
CA SER A 22 15.33 -17.54 -64.50
C SER A 22 14.83 -16.09 -64.51
N ILE A 23 15.47 -15.27 -63.66
CA ILE A 23 15.55 -13.79 -63.62
C ILE A 23 14.67 -13.16 -62.53
N SER A 24 15.28 -12.93 -61.37
CA SER A 24 14.73 -12.13 -60.27
C SER A 24 15.10 -10.65 -60.44
N PRO A 25 14.13 -9.73 -60.55
CA PRO A 25 14.38 -8.32 -60.27
C PRO A 25 14.31 -8.11 -58.74
N SER A 26 15.36 -7.52 -58.16
CA SER A 26 15.39 -7.20 -56.74
C SER A 26 14.46 -6.02 -56.44
N MET A 27 13.43 -6.28 -55.63
CA MET A 27 12.57 -5.26 -55.01
C MET A 27 13.35 -4.61 -53.85
N PRO A 28 13.26 -3.28 -53.62
CA PRO A 28 13.77 -2.69 -52.39
C PRO A 28 12.99 -3.31 -51.23
N LYS A 29 13.70 -4.03 -50.35
CA LYS A 29 13.11 -4.59 -49.12
C LYS A 29 12.40 -3.46 -48.39
N SER A 30 11.14 -3.70 -48.06
CA SER A 30 10.37 -2.79 -47.22
C SER A 30 11.18 -2.49 -45.96
N ARG A 31 11.16 -1.22 -45.56
CA ARG A 31 11.78 -0.71 -44.34
C ARG A 31 11.11 -1.44 -43.18
N SER A 32 11.70 -2.55 -42.78
CA SER A 32 11.33 -3.32 -41.61
C SER A 32 11.32 -2.38 -40.40
N MET A 33 10.42 -2.64 -39.44
CA MET A 33 10.33 -1.91 -38.18
C MET A 33 11.66 -1.87 -37.38
N GLU A 34 12.66 -2.60 -37.83
CA GLU A 34 14.06 -2.55 -37.38
C GLU A 34 14.69 -1.16 -37.55
N SER A 35 14.20 -0.31 -38.48
CA SER A 35 14.69 1.07 -38.64
C SER A 35 14.24 2.03 -37.53
N LEU A 36 13.23 1.67 -36.72
CA LEU A 36 12.87 2.44 -35.52
C LEU A 36 13.72 2.06 -34.30
N MET A 37 14.44 0.94 -34.37
CA MET A 37 15.32 0.47 -33.30
C MET A 37 16.79 0.85 -33.50
N ASN A 38 17.12 1.49 -34.63
CA ASN A 38 18.45 2.06 -34.90
C ASN A 38 18.58 3.51 -34.41
N THR A 39 18.03 3.81 -33.24
CA THR A 39 18.50 4.92 -32.39
C THR A 39 19.40 4.30 -31.35
N SER A 40 20.70 4.38 -31.62
CA SER A 40 21.77 3.96 -30.71
C SER A 40 21.49 4.44 -29.28
N GLY A 41 21.39 3.48 -28.35
CA GLY A 41 21.90 3.63 -27.00
C GLY A 41 21.32 4.74 -26.11
N MET A 42 20.11 5.25 -26.35
CA MET A 42 19.43 6.05 -25.32
C MET A 42 18.91 5.12 -24.23
N ALA A 43 19.83 4.67 -23.37
CA ALA A 43 19.47 4.17 -22.04
C ALA A 43 18.60 5.24 -21.40
N LEU A 44 17.30 4.96 -21.25
CA LEU A 44 16.36 5.87 -20.60
C LEU A 44 16.90 6.16 -19.20
N LYS A 45 17.47 7.36 -19.07
CA LYS A 45 18.09 7.80 -17.82
C LYS A 45 16.99 8.38 -16.96
N TYR A 46 16.54 7.61 -15.97
CA TYR A 46 15.62 8.11 -14.96
C TYR A 46 16.30 9.24 -14.19
N ILE A 47 15.65 10.40 -14.17
CA ILE A 47 16.02 11.52 -13.30
C ILE A 47 15.07 11.46 -12.11
N SER A 48 15.62 11.49 -10.90
CA SER A 48 14.79 11.60 -9.70
C SER A 48 14.10 12.97 -9.67
N SER A 49 12.78 12.97 -9.65
CA SER A 49 12.01 14.18 -9.32
C SER A 49 12.07 14.38 -7.81
N ILE A 50 12.53 15.55 -7.37
CA ILE A 50 12.59 15.95 -5.96
C ILE A 50 11.62 17.13 -5.81
N GLU A 51 10.72 17.01 -4.85
CA GLU A 51 9.79 18.07 -4.46
C GLU A 51 10.01 18.39 -2.99
N GLU A 52 10.19 19.68 -2.67
CA GLU A 52 10.22 20.14 -1.28
C GLU A 52 8.78 20.23 -0.76
N VAL A 53 8.46 19.44 0.27
CA VAL A 53 7.16 19.54 0.95
C VAL A 53 7.34 20.29 2.26
N ARG A 54 6.66 21.42 2.40
CA ARG A 54 6.61 22.17 3.67
C ARG A 54 5.55 21.60 4.58
N ILE A 55 5.99 20.88 5.60
CA ILE A 55 5.11 20.30 6.61
C ILE A 55 4.67 21.40 7.60
N SER A 56 3.39 21.38 7.97
CA SER A 56 2.86 22.29 8.99
C SER A 56 3.62 22.17 10.31
N PRO A 57 3.97 23.28 10.98
CA PRO A 57 4.62 23.23 12.30
C PRO A 57 3.67 22.75 13.40
N VAL A 58 2.36 22.73 13.16
CA VAL A 58 1.35 22.38 14.16
C VAL A 58 1.41 20.89 14.49
N VAL A 59 1.64 20.59 15.77
CA VAL A 59 1.65 19.23 16.30
C VAL A 59 0.28 18.90 16.89
N SER A 60 -0.39 17.90 16.33
CA SER A 60 -1.65 17.38 16.87
C SER A 60 -1.40 16.57 18.15
N ARG A 61 -0.34 15.76 18.17
CA ARG A 61 0.10 14.98 19.33
C ARG A 61 1.55 14.55 19.20
N ARG A 62 2.22 14.35 20.34
CA ARG A 62 3.52 13.67 20.43
C ARG A 62 3.56 12.75 21.65
N GLY A 63 4.37 11.71 21.58
CA GLY A 63 4.57 10.79 22.69
C GLY A 63 5.08 9.43 22.24
N TYR A 64 5.32 8.55 23.21
CA TYR A 64 5.74 7.20 22.92
C TYR A 64 4.55 6.32 22.53
N LEU A 65 4.81 5.36 21.65
CA LEU A 65 3.90 4.30 21.24
C LEU A 65 4.70 3.00 21.11
N ASN A 66 4.07 1.86 21.37
CA ASN A 66 4.65 0.56 21.08
C ASN A 66 4.20 0.11 19.69
N PHE A 67 5.13 -0.35 18.87
CA PHE A 67 4.89 -0.90 17.55
C PHE A 67 5.20 -2.40 17.58
N LEU A 68 4.31 -3.22 17.05
CA LEU A 68 4.63 -4.62 16.78
C LEU A 68 5.31 -4.69 15.41
N GLU A 69 6.54 -5.20 15.38
CA GLU A 69 7.27 -5.35 14.14
C GLU A 69 6.90 -6.66 13.44
N GLU A 70 6.51 -6.58 12.16
CA GLU A 70 6.09 -7.74 11.35
C GLU A 70 7.20 -8.82 11.22
N LYS A 71 8.47 -8.41 11.36
CA LYS A 71 9.66 -9.28 11.17
C LYS A 71 10.50 -9.47 12.44
N GLY A 72 10.10 -8.87 13.56
CA GLY A 72 10.87 -8.85 14.81
C GLY A 72 10.19 -9.63 15.94
N THR A 73 10.95 -10.02 16.95
CA THR A 73 10.41 -10.71 18.14
C THR A 73 9.89 -9.69 19.16
N GLY A 74 8.75 -9.06 18.87
CA GLY A 74 7.96 -8.36 19.88
C GLY A 74 7.73 -6.85 19.67
N TRP A 75 7.26 -6.21 20.74
CA TRP A 75 6.86 -4.80 20.75
C TRP A 75 8.08 -3.89 20.94
N ILE A 76 8.24 -2.91 20.06
CA ILE A 76 9.28 -1.87 20.17
C ILE A 76 8.67 -0.51 20.50
N LYS A 77 9.22 0.16 21.51
CA LYS A 77 8.82 1.52 21.89
C LYS A 77 9.49 2.54 20.97
N ARG A 78 8.72 3.44 20.37
CA ARG A 78 9.18 4.54 19.50
C ARG A 78 8.53 5.85 19.89
N PHE A 79 9.23 6.96 19.67
CA PHE A 79 8.66 8.29 19.85
C PHE A 79 7.97 8.75 18.55
N VAL A 80 6.74 9.22 18.65
CA VAL A 80 5.91 9.57 17.50
C VAL A 80 5.47 11.01 17.61
N VAL A 81 5.54 11.75 16.50
CA VAL A 81 5.02 13.11 16.36
C VAL A 81 4.03 13.15 15.20
N VAL A 82 2.80 13.58 15.47
CA VAL A 82 1.76 13.72 14.45
C VAL A 82 1.61 15.19 14.07
N ARG A 83 1.94 15.52 12.82
CA ARG A 83 1.72 16.81 12.19
C ARG A 83 0.97 16.55 10.90
N ARG A 84 -0.35 16.72 10.94
CA ARG A 84 -1.20 16.26 9.82
C ARG A 84 -0.78 16.92 8.49
N PRO A 85 -0.74 16.13 7.40
CA PRO A 85 -1.24 14.76 7.27
C PRO A 85 -0.22 13.65 7.62
N PHE A 86 0.90 13.96 8.28
CA PHE A 86 1.98 12.98 8.51
C PHE A 86 2.12 12.58 9.99
N ALA A 87 2.58 11.34 10.19
CA ALA A 87 3.11 10.87 11.46
C ALA A 87 4.59 10.49 11.28
N PHE A 88 5.44 11.08 12.11
CA PHE A 88 6.89 10.89 12.13
C PHE A 88 7.26 9.94 13.27
N ILE A 89 8.14 9.00 13.01
CA ILE A 89 8.60 7.99 13.98
C ILE A 89 10.10 8.15 14.20
N TYR A 90 10.48 8.18 15.47
CA TYR A 90 11.85 8.35 15.96
C TYR A 90 12.20 7.22 16.91
N ASP A 91 13.49 6.92 17.12
CA ASP A 91 13.88 5.92 18.14
C ASP A 91 13.54 6.43 19.55
N HIS A 92 13.72 7.72 19.78
CA HIS A 92 13.45 8.39 21.07
C HIS A 92 13.18 9.89 20.84
N GLU A 93 12.73 10.61 21.88
CA GLU A 93 12.30 12.02 21.77
C GLU A 93 13.37 12.99 21.26
N LYS A 94 14.64 12.72 21.58
CA LYS A 94 15.78 13.56 21.18
C LYS A 94 16.51 13.04 19.93
N ASP A 95 15.98 12.02 19.26
CA ASP A 95 16.58 11.48 18.05
C ASP A 95 16.52 12.54 16.94
N PRO A 96 17.66 12.98 16.38
CA PRO A 96 17.64 13.94 15.30
C PRO A 96 17.20 13.31 13.96
N VAL A 97 17.10 11.98 13.89
CA VAL A 97 16.81 11.25 12.65
C VAL A 97 15.38 10.72 12.63
N GLU A 98 14.64 11.09 11.58
CA GLU A 98 13.35 10.49 11.25
C GLU A 98 13.56 9.07 10.74
N ARG A 99 13.01 8.08 11.44
CA ARG A 99 13.17 6.65 11.12
C ARG A 99 12.09 6.12 10.20
N ALA A 100 10.90 6.71 10.27
CA ALA A 100 9.82 6.44 9.35
C ALA A 100 8.85 7.62 9.29
N LEU A 101 8.14 7.70 8.17
CA LEU A 101 7.09 8.66 7.91
C LEU A 101 5.86 7.92 7.38
N ILE A 102 4.71 8.23 7.97
CA ILE A 102 3.42 7.70 7.54
C ILE A 102 2.57 8.85 7.01
N ASN A 103 2.12 8.75 5.77
CA ASN A 103 1.12 9.66 5.23
C ASN A 103 -0.29 9.20 5.65
N LEU A 104 -0.84 9.87 6.67
CA LEU A 104 -2.17 9.58 7.24
C LEU A 104 -3.33 9.96 6.31
N ALA A 105 -3.09 10.78 5.28
CA ALA A 105 -4.14 11.09 4.30
C ALA A 105 -4.51 9.87 3.43
N ILE A 106 -3.57 8.94 3.27
CA ILE A 106 -3.76 7.73 2.45
C ILE A 106 -3.64 6.43 3.24
N ALA A 107 -3.13 6.48 4.47
CA ALA A 107 -3.11 5.31 5.34
C ALA A 107 -4.52 4.97 5.82
N ARG A 108 -4.80 3.68 5.94
CA ARG A 108 -6.00 3.17 6.59
C ARG A 108 -5.73 2.97 8.07
N ILE A 109 -6.63 3.45 8.91
CA ILE A 109 -6.58 3.26 10.36
C ILE A 109 -7.77 2.40 10.74
N GLU A 110 -7.53 1.31 11.46
CA GLU A 110 -8.58 0.42 11.94
C GLU A 110 -8.43 0.23 13.45
N TYR A 111 -9.56 0.20 14.15
CA TYR A 111 -9.63 0.04 15.60
C TYR A 111 -10.86 -0.80 15.94
N ASN A 112 -10.67 -1.83 16.75
CA ASN A 112 -11.75 -2.71 17.16
C ASN A 112 -12.17 -2.40 18.61
N ASP A 113 -13.32 -1.76 18.79
CA ASP A 113 -13.84 -1.39 20.11
C ASP A 113 -14.41 -2.59 20.87
N GLU A 114 -14.94 -3.59 20.15
CA GLU A 114 -15.75 -4.65 20.74
C GLU A 114 -14.94 -5.74 21.45
N ASP A 115 -13.68 -5.93 21.08
CA ASP A 115 -12.83 -6.88 21.81
C ASP A 115 -12.46 -6.37 23.23
N ILE A 116 -12.41 -5.05 23.42
CA ILE A 116 -12.19 -4.41 24.74
C ILE A 116 -13.45 -4.56 25.60
N ALA A 117 -14.62 -4.34 25.00
CA ALA A 117 -15.90 -4.47 25.70
C ALA A 117 -16.19 -5.92 26.16
N SER A 118 -15.66 -6.92 25.44
CA SER A 118 -15.78 -8.34 25.76
C SER A 118 -14.89 -8.79 26.94
N GLY A 119 -14.02 -7.93 27.48
CA GLY A 119 -13.12 -8.28 28.59
C GLY A 119 -12.04 -9.31 28.24
N THR A 120 -11.90 -9.62 26.95
CA THR A 120 -10.89 -10.56 26.47
C THR A 120 -9.53 -9.87 26.52
N ARG A 121 -8.71 -10.24 27.52
CA ARG A 121 -7.35 -9.73 27.78
C ARG A 121 -6.39 -9.75 26.57
N SER A 122 -6.76 -10.46 25.51
CA SER A 122 -5.98 -10.63 24.28
C SER A 122 -6.04 -9.43 23.33
N ALA A 123 -7.14 -8.66 23.31
CA ALA A 123 -7.23 -7.44 22.51
C ALA A 123 -6.78 -6.23 23.31
N ARG A 124 -5.47 -6.20 23.57
CA ARG A 124 -4.82 -5.03 24.15
C ARG A 124 -5.14 -3.82 23.29
N ASN A 125 -5.49 -2.68 23.89
CA ASN A 125 -5.90 -1.43 23.24
C ASN A 125 -4.91 -1.03 22.15
N THR A 126 -5.17 -1.52 20.94
CA THR A 126 -4.29 -1.43 19.80
C THR A 126 -5.11 -0.98 18.62
N PHE A 127 -4.48 -0.23 17.74
CA PHE A 127 -5.04 0.13 16.46
C PHE A 127 -4.03 -0.20 15.37
N SER A 128 -4.52 -0.54 14.19
CA SER A 128 -3.67 -0.80 13.05
C SER A 128 -3.57 0.45 12.18
N VAL A 129 -2.41 0.65 11.58
CA VAL A 129 -2.16 1.69 10.58
C VAL A 129 -1.55 1.01 9.37
N VAL A 130 -2.29 0.97 8.28
CA VAL A 130 -1.89 0.30 7.05
C VAL A 130 -1.64 1.34 5.97
N SER A 131 -0.38 1.48 5.60
CA SER A 131 0.05 2.24 4.43
C SER A 131 0.15 1.33 3.20
N LYS A 132 0.45 1.90 2.03
CA LYS A 132 0.65 1.15 0.78
C LYS A 132 1.72 0.04 0.90
N TYR A 133 2.76 0.27 1.71
CA TYR A 133 3.95 -0.60 1.74
C TYR A 133 4.16 -1.31 3.07
N ARG A 134 3.48 -0.87 4.14
CA ARG A 134 3.71 -1.38 5.49
C ARG A 134 2.47 -1.25 6.36
N GLY A 135 2.18 -2.31 7.09
CA GLY A 135 1.23 -2.32 8.22
C GLY A 135 1.96 -2.13 9.55
N PHE A 136 1.33 -1.40 10.46
CA PHE A 136 1.79 -1.23 11.83
C PHE A 136 0.65 -1.62 12.76
N LEU A 137 0.93 -2.50 13.71
CA LEU A 137 0.05 -2.66 14.88
C LEU A 137 0.63 -1.83 16.01
N ILE A 138 -0.16 -0.89 16.53
CA ILE A 138 0.28 0.15 17.44
C ILE A 138 -0.47 0.02 18.75
N GLN A 139 0.25 0.10 19.87
CA GLN A 139 -0.29 0.11 21.22
C GLN A 139 0.16 1.37 21.97
N PRO A 140 -0.76 2.22 22.45
CA PRO A 140 -0.46 3.27 23.42
C PRO A 140 0.09 2.71 24.74
N LEU A 141 0.90 3.48 25.46
CA LEU A 141 1.42 3.05 26.77
C LEU A 141 0.34 3.04 27.86
N ALA A 142 -0.57 4.01 27.81
CA ALA A 142 -1.70 4.09 28.70
C ALA A 142 -2.99 3.83 27.92
N GLU A 143 -3.86 3.02 28.50
CA GLU A 143 -5.12 2.62 27.89
C GLU A 143 -6.01 3.81 27.49
N LYS A 144 -6.15 4.75 28.44
CA LYS A 144 -6.92 5.99 28.28
C LYS A 144 -6.46 6.87 27.11
N ASP A 145 -5.22 6.70 26.66
CA ASP A 145 -4.64 7.55 25.62
C ASP A 145 -5.04 7.10 24.20
N VAL A 146 -5.65 5.92 24.04
CA VAL A 146 -5.97 5.34 22.72
C VAL A 146 -6.87 6.25 21.90
N HIS A 147 -7.91 6.82 22.50
CA HIS A 147 -8.85 7.69 21.79
C HIS A 147 -8.20 9.00 21.37
N ASP A 148 -7.35 9.60 22.20
CA ASP A 148 -6.59 10.79 21.86
C ASP A 148 -5.60 10.52 20.71
N TRP A 149 -5.03 9.31 20.64
CA TRP A 149 -4.13 8.90 19.56
C TRP A 149 -4.91 8.68 18.28
N LEU A 150 -6.06 8.02 18.36
CA LEU A 150 -6.99 7.89 17.24
C LEU A 150 -7.46 9.26 16.74
N TYR A 151 -7.72 10.23 17.61
CA TYR A 151 -8.10 11.59 17.19
C TYR A 151 -6.96 12.30 16.43
N ALA A 152 -5.72 12.08 16.87
CA ALA A 152 -4.54 12.60 16.17
C ALA A 152 -4.30 11.91 14.82
N PHE A 153 -4.51 10.60 14.72
CA PHE A 153 -4.31 9.82 13.50
C PHE A 153 -5.47 9.96 12.51
N ASN A 154 -6.71 9.78 12.96
CA ASN A 154 -7.93 9.79 12.16
C ASN A 154 -9.12 10.35 12.99
N PRO A 155 -9.44 11.66 12.89
CA PRO A 155 -10.53 12.30 13.62
C PRO A 155 -11.90 11.74 13.27
N LEU A 156 -12.07 11.29 12.03
CA LEU A 156 -13.36 10.77 11.55
C LEU A 156 -13.66 9.44 12.23
N LEU A 157 -12.69 8.53 12.24
CA LEU A 157 -12.79 7.27 12.97
C LEU A 157 -13.04 7.51 14.45
N ALA A 158 -12.29 8.43 15.07
CA ALA A 158 -12.48 8.78 16.48
C ALA A 158 -13.90 9.33 16.76
N GLY A 159 -14.43 10.16 15.86
CA GLY A 159 -15.80 10.67 15.93
C GLY A 159 -16.86 9.57 15.80
N GLN A 160 -16.66 8.62 14.87
CA GLN A 160 -17.55 7.47 14.69
C GLN A 160 -17.56 6.54 15.91
N ILE A 161 -16.40 6.28 16.50
CA ILE A 161 -16.31 5.48 17.74
C ILE A 161 -17.08 6.18 18.86
N LYS A 162 -16.83 7.48 19.06
CA LYS A 162 -17.49 8.28 20.11
C LYS A 162 -19.02 8.30 19.95
N SER A 163 -19.53 8.44 18.72
CA SER A 163 -20.98 8.45 18.48
C SER A 163 -21.63 7.08 18.76
N ARG A 164 -21.00 5.97 18.35
CA ARG A 164 -21.49 4.61 18.65
C ARG A 164 -21.54 4.32 20.15
N LEU A 165 -20.51 4.71 20.90
CA LEU A 165 -20.46 4.51 22.35
C LEU A 165 -21.58 5.29 23.07
N SER A 166 -21.85 6.53 22.64
CA SER A 166 -22.94 7.33 23.21
C SER A 166 -24.33 6.73 22.96
N GLY A 167 -24.54 6.07 21.83
CA GLY A 167 -25.79 5.39 21.51
C GLY A 167 -26.03 4.14 22.36
N ARG A 168 -24.98 3.34 22.64
CA ARG A 168 -25.08 2.14 23.49
C ARG A 168 -25.46 2.46 24.93
N SER A 169 -24.93 3.54 25.51
CA SER A 169 -25.30 3.98 26.87
C SER A 169 -26.77 4.39 26.99
N LYS A 170 -27.42 4.76 25.89
CA LYS A 170 -28.86 5.10 25.88
C LYS A 170 -29.74 3.85 25.89
N VAL A 171 -29.30 2.76 25.24
CA VAL A 171 -30.06 1.49 25.16
C VAL A 171 -29.96 0.66 26.46
N MET A 172 -28.92 0.87 27.28
CA MET A 172 -28.77 0.17 28.57
C MET A 172 -29.53 0.80 29.74
N ASN A 173 -30.22 1.93 29.53
CA ASN A 173 -30.97 2.65 30.56
C ASN A 173 -32.48 2.71 30.28
N GLU A 174 -32.99 1.89 29.35
CA GLU A 174 -34.41 1.61 29.12
C GLU A 174 -34.71 0.14 29.44
#